data_AF-A0A7L4TL34-F1
#
_entry.id   AF-A0A7L4TL34-F1
#
_cell.length_a   1.000
_cell.length_b   1.000
_cell.length_c   1.000
_cell.angle_alpha   90.00
_cell.angle_beta   90.00
_cell.angle_gamma   90.00
#
_symmetry.space_group_name_H-M   'P 1'
#
loop_
_entity.id
_entity.type
_entity.pdbx_description
1 polymer ?
#
loop_
_entity_poly.entity_id
_entity_poly.type
_entity_poly.pdbx_seq_one_letter_code
_entity_poly.pdbx_strand_id
1 'polypeptide(L)'
;MEIKLYSKVKNIFCNPSGLHDFVKKQQNCSMGQLTEEDTILQIKIAERIQFLRLKTGLSQTDFAQKYHIDRQVVNRWESTRNKRGVTVYSIQKFCRMLDITLQEFFDDDKFKEKNV
;
A
#
# COMPACT_ATOMS: atom_id res chain seq x y z
N MET A 1 43.89 37.28 26.13
CA MET A 1 44.05 36.38 24.97
C MET A 1 42.81 35.48 24.92
N GLU A 2 41.62 36.08 24.73
CA GLU A 2 40.36 35.42 25.11
C GLU A 2 39.14 35.90 24.28
N ILE A 3 39.37 36.51 23.11
CA ILE A 3 38.29 37.14 22.30
C ILE A 3 38.12 36.44 20.94
N LYS A 4 38.97 35.47 20.57
CA LYS A 4 38.90 34.80 19.26
C LYS A 4 38.03 33.52 19.21
N LEU A 5 37.41 33.10 20.30
CA LEU A 5 36.52 31.92 20.29
C LEU A 5 35.04 32.27 20.01
N TYR A 6 34.62 33.52 20.24
CA TYR A 6 33.19 33.88 20.20
C TYR A 6 32.65 34.24 18.80
N SER A 7 33.52 34.43 17.80
CA SER A 7 33.09 34.70 16.41
C SER A 7 32.93 33.43 15.56
N LYS A 8 33.44 32.28 16.01
CA LYS A 8 33.35 31.02 15.26
C LYS A 8 32.03 30.27 15.46
N VAL A 9 31.21 30.68 16.44
CA VAL A 9 29.93 30.02 16.77
C VAL A 9 28.72 30.72 16.14
N LYS A 10 28.87 31.94 15.61
CA LYS A 10 27.77 32.71 14.99
C LYS A 10 27.62 32.53 13.48
N ASN A 11 28.43 31.68 12.85
CA ASN A 11 28.42 31.50 11.38
C ASN A 11 27.80 30.17 10.91
N ILE A 12 26.95 29.56 11.75
CA ILE A 12 26.24 28.30 11.42
C ILE A 12 24.77 28.55 11.04
N PHE A 13 24.25 29.77 11.25
CA PHE A 13 22.82 30.09 11.07
C PHE A 13 22.45 30.88 9.80
N CYS A 14 23.33 30.93 8.79
CA CYS A 14 23.05 31.65 7.54
C CYS A 14 23.34 30.81 6.29
N ASN A 15 22.88 29.55 6.24
CA ASN A 15 22.86 28.79 4.99
C ASN A 15 21.46 28.18 4.75
N PRO A 16 20.68 28.66 3.76
CA PRO A 16 19.31 28.18 3.53
C PRO A 16 19.24 26.72 3.05
N SER A 17 20.36 26.13 2.61
CA SER A 17 20.41 24.76 2.10
C SER A 17 20.50 23.69 3.20
N GLY A 18 21.00 24.01 4.38
CA GLY A 18 21.09 23.04 5.49
C GLY A 18 19.74 22.75 6.15
N LEU A 19 18.78 23.68 6.04
CA LEU A 19 17.42 23.46 6.54
C LEU A 19 16.64 22.49 5.66
N HIS A 20 16.88 22.51 4.34
CA HIS A 20 16.23 21.58 3.41
C HIS A 20 16.67 20.12 3.67
N ASP A 21 17.94 19.91 4.01
CA ASP A 21 18.47 18.58 4.34
C ASP A 21 18.09 18.11 5.75
N PHE A 22 17.93 19.04 6.72
CA PHE A 22 17.39 18.72 8.05
C PHE A 22 15.87 18.43 8.02
N VAL A 23 15.12 19.16 7.19
CA VAL A 23 13.68 18.91 6.94
C VAL A 23 13.48 17.58 6.21
N LYS A 24 14.35 17.20 5.26
CA LYS A 24 14.33 15.86 4.66
C LYS A 24 14.59 14.74 5.67
N LYS A 25 15.40 14.97 6.71
CA LYS A 25 15.61 13.99 7.79
C LYS A 25 14.43 13.90 8.77
N GLN A 26 13.50 14.87 8.74
CA GLN A 26 12.23 14.83 9.47
C GLN A 26 11.02 14.39 8.61
N GLN A 27 11.21 14.09 7.32
CA GLN A 27 10.13 13.69 6.41
C GLN A 27 9.67 12.23 6.53
N ASN A 28 9.99 11.53 7.62
CA ASN A 28 9.38 10.24 7.97
C ASN A 28 8.28 10.36 9.04
N CYS A 29 7.82 11.57 9.38
CA CYS A 29 6.68 11.80 10.27
C CYS A 29 5.47 12.36 9.49
N SER A 30 4.99 11.62 8.50
CA SER A 30 3.58 11.72 8.06
C SER A 30 2.87 10.45 8.49
N MET A 31 2.27 10.49 9.68
CA MET A 31 1.44 9.40 10.22
C MET A 31 0.26 9.14 9.27
N GLY A 32 0.41 8.18 8.35
CA GLY A 32 -0.64 7.77 7.42
C GLY A 32 -0.20 7.45 5.99
N GLN A 33 1.09 7.50 5.65
CA GLN A 33 1.56 7.09 4.33
C GLN A 33 1.93 5.60 4.32
N LEU A 34 1.41 4.87 3.33
CA LEU A 34 1.80 3.49 3.05
C LEU A 34 3.26 3.45 2.63
N THR A 35 4.01 2.45 3.09
CA THR A 35 5.34 2.19 2.55
C THR A 35 5.24 1.72 1.10
N GLU A 36 6.37 1.73 0.39
CA GLU A 36 6.43 1.16 -0.95
C GLU A 36 6.09 -0.34 -0.93
N GLU A 37 6.59 -1.06 0.07
CA GLU A 37 6.29 -2.49 0.29
C GLU A 37 4.79 -2.73 0.50
N ASP A 38 4.13 -1.91 1.33
CA ASP A 38 2.68 -2.01 1.56
C ASP A 38 1.89 -1.76 0.27
N THR A 39 2.36 -0.80 -0.54
CA THR A 39 1.75 -0.47 -1.83
C THR A 39 1.90 -1.62 -2.82
N ILE A 40 3.08 -2.25 -2.88
CA ILE A 40 3.33 -3.43 -3.70
C ILE A 40 2.43 -4.60 -3.27
N LEU A 41 2.35 -4.87 -1.96
CA LEU A 41 1.49 -5.92 -1.42
C LEU A 41 0.01 -5.67 -1.75
N GLN A 42 -0.44 -4.42 -1.60
CA GLN A 42 -1.79 -4.02 -1.95
C GLN A 42 -2.11 -4.30 -3.43
N ILE A 43 -1.21 -3.93 -4.34
CA ILE A 43 -1.37 -4.16 -5.78
C ILE A 43 -1.45 -5.67 -6.06
N LYS A 44 -0.55 -6.46 -5.47
CA LYS A 44 -0.55 -7.94 -5.59
C LYS A 44 -1.89 -8.54 -5.16
N ILE A 45 -2.48 -8.07 -4.06
CA ILE A 45 -3.80 -8.51 -3.58
C ILE A 45 -4.92 -8.13 -4.57
N ALA A 46 -4.94 -6.89 -5.05
CA ALA A 46 -5.96 -6.41 -5.98
C ALA A 46 -5.93 -7.19 -7.31
N GLU A 47 -4.73 -7.42 -7.84
CA GLU A 47 -4.52 -8.26 -9.03
C GLU A 47 -4.97 -9.70 -8.81
N ARG A 48 -4.68 -10.28 -7.64
CA ARG A 48 -5.10 -11.65 -7.30
C ARG A 48 -6.62 -11.78 -7.26
N ILE A 49 -7.32 -10.82 -6.67
CA ILE A 49 -8.79 -10.78 -6.66
C ILE A 49 -9.33 -10.71 -8.09
N GLN A 50 -8.80 -9.80 -8.91
CA GLN A 50 -9.20 -9.64 -10.30
C GLN A 50 -8.98 -10.92 -11.11
N PHE A 51 -7.81 -11.55 -10.97
CA PHE A 51 -7.45 -12.78 -11.65
C PHE A 51 -8.42 -13.91 -11.31
N LEU A 52 -8.68 -14.13 -10.02
CA LEU A 52 -9.59 -15.17 -9.55
C LEU A 52 -11.04 -14.92 -10.02
N ARG A 53 -11.49 -13.65 -10.02
CA ARG A 53 -12.78 -13.31 -10.63
C ARG A 53 -12.79 -13.66 -12.12
N LEU A 54 -11.78 -13.26 -12.88
CA LEU A 54 -11.73 -13.50 -14.33
C LEU A 54 -11.71 -15.00 -14.65
N LYS A 55 -11.11 -15.85 -13.81
CA LYS A 55 -11.19 -17.31 -13.94
C LYS A 55 -12.62 -17.87 -13.88
N THR A 56 -13.57 -17.16 -13.28
CA THR A 56 -14.99 -17.55 -13.29
C THR A 56 -15.71 -17.19 -14.59
N GLY A 57 -15.08 -16.41 -15.47
CA GLY A 57 -15.69 -15.90 -16.70
C GLY A 57 -16.64 -14.71 -16.50
N LEU A 58 -16.79 -14.21 -15.27
CA LEU A 58 -17.74 -13.14 -14.93
C LEU A 58 -17.09 -11.75 -15.01
N SER A 59 -17.82 -10.76 -15.53
CA SER A 59 -17.44 -9.36 -15.40
C SER A 59 -17.60 -8.89 -13.93
N GLN A 60 -17.09 -7.69 -13.59
CA GLN A 60 -17.32 -7.13 -12.23
C GLN A 60 -18.81 -6.98 -11.92
N THR A 61 -19.61 -6.60 -12.92
CA THR A 61 -21.06 -6.43 -12.77
C THR A 61 -21.73 -7.77 -12.55
N ASP A 62 -21.42 -8.78 -13.38
CA ASP A 62 -22.04 -10.10 -13.27
C ASP A 62 -21.63 -10.82 -11.99
N PHE A 63 -20.38 -10.66 -11.57
CA PHE A 63 -19.89 -11.17 -10.29
C PHE A 63 -20.65 -10.54 -9.12
N ALA A 64 -20.81 -9.21 -9.14
CA ALA A 64 -21.55 -8.50 -8.11
C ALA A 64 -23.02 -8.95 -8.03
N GLN A 65 -23.67 -9.11 -9.18
CA GLN A 65 -25.04 -9.61 -9.27
C GLN A 65 -25.16 -11.05 -8.74
N LYS A 66 -24.27 -11.95 -9.17
CA LYS A 66 -24.26 -13.37 -8.78
C LYS A 66 -24.15 -13.55 -7.26
N TYR A 67 -23.34 -12.73 -6.59
CA TYR A 67 -23.11 -12.83 -5.14
C TYR A 67 -23.85 -11.78 -4.32
N HIS A 68 -24.81 -11.06 -4.93
CA HIS A 68 -25.64 -10.05 -4.27
C HIS A 68 -24.83 -9.01 -3.47
N ILE A 69 -23.76 -8.50 -4.07
CA ILE A 69 -22.94 -7.41 -3.51
C ILE A 69 -22.99 -6.19 -4.43
N ASP A 70 -22.62 -5.03 -3.89
CA ASP A 70 -22.50 -3.81 -4.69
C ASP A 70 -21.31 -3.91 -5.65
N ARG A 71 -21.50 -3.58 -6.94
CA ARG A 71 -20.43 -3.50 -7.95
C ARG A 71 -19.28 -2.60 -7.50
N GLN A 72 -19.54 -1.53 -6.75
CA GLN A 72 -18.55 -0.62 -6.18
C GLN A 72 -17.62 -1.32 -5.19
N VAL A 73 -18.10 -2.37 -4.51
CA VAL A 73 -17.27 -3.19 -3.62
C VAL A 73 -16.25 -3.98 -4.44
N VAL A 74 -16.68 -4.62 -5.54
CA VAL A 74 -15.77 -5.34 -6.46
C VAL A 74 -14.76 -4.38 -7.07
N ASN A 75 -15.22 -3.22 -7.54
CA ASN A 75 -14.34 -2.19 -8.10
C ASN A 75 -13.28 -1.73 -7.08
N ARG A 76 -13.67 -1.53 -5.82
CA ARG A 76 -12.75 -1.17 -4.73
C ARG A 76 -11.74 -2.27 -4.45
N TRP A 77 -12.16 -3.53 -4.45
CA TRP A 77 -11.26 -4.67 -4.22
C TRP A 77 -10.21 -4.83 -5.31
N GLU A 78 -10.57 -4.54 -6.56
CA GLU A 78 -9.69 -4.66 -7.73
C GLU A 78 -8.94 -3.35 -8.06
N SER A 79 -9.06 -2.31 -7.22
CA SER A 79 -8.43 -1.03 -7.49
C SER A 79 -6.97 -0.99 -7.06
N THR A 80 -6.06 -0.89 -8.03
CA THR A 80 -4.61 -0.70 -7.80
C THR A 80 -4.21 0.76 -7.55
N ARG A 81 -5.12 1.72 -7.79
CA ARG A 81 -4.85 3.16 -7.67
C ARG A 81 -5.29 3.76 -6.35
N ASN A 82 -6.16 3.07 -5.62
CA ASN A 82 -6.65 3.55 -4.34
C ASN A 82 -5.57 3.31 -3.28
N LYS A 83 -5.30 4.30 -2.42
CA LYS A 83 -4.38 4.14 -1.27
C LYS A 83 -4.98 3.33 -0.11
N ARG A 84 -6.11 2.63 -0.33
CA ARG A 84 -6.80 1.83 0.69
C ARG A 84 -6.76 0.37 0.30
N GLY A 85 -5.99 -0.41 1.06
CA GLY A 85 -5.89 -1.85 0.88
C GLY A 85 -7.20 -2.57 1.18
N VAL A 86 -7.26 -3.83 0.74
CA VAL A 86 -8.35 -4.74 1.06
C VAL A 86 -8.05 -5.38 2.42
N THR A 87 -9.02 -5.34 3.34
CA THR A 87 -8.88 -5.98 4.65
C THR A 87 -8.91 -7.49 4.55
N VAL A 88 -8.29 -8.20 5.50
CA VAL A 88 -8.33 -9.67 5.57
C VAL A 88 -9.77 -10.21 5.63
N TYR A 89 -10.70 -9.50 6.30
CA TYR A 89 -12.11 -9.88 6.35
C TYR A 89 -12.79 -9.81 4.97
N SER A 90 -12.42 -8.82 4.16
CA SER A 90 -12.92 -8.69 2.78
C SER A 90 -12.35 -9.79 1.89
N ILE A 91 -11.06 -10.11 2.03
CA ILE A 91 -10.43 -11.24 1.32
C ILE A 91 -11.13 -12.55 1.70
N GLN A 92 -11.32 -12.81 3.00
CA GLN A 92 -12.03 -14.00 3.48
C GLN A 92 -13.46 -14.09 2.93
N LYS A 93 -14.17 -12.97 2.83
CA LYS A 93 -15.51 -12.91 2.23
C LYS A 93 -15.47 -13.25 0.74
N PHE A 94 -14.50 -12.71 0.01
CA PHE A 94 -14.28 -13.03 -1.40
C PHE A 94 -13.93 -14.51 -1.62
N CYS A 95 -13.03 -15.07 -0.81
CA CYS A 95 -12.68 -16.49 -0.83
C CYS A 95 -13.91 -17.39 -0.67
N ARG A 96 -14.83 -17.07 0.24
CA ARG A 96 -16.10 -17.80 0.41
C ARG A 96 -17.01 -17.74 -0.81
N MET A 97 -16.96 -16.68 -1.63
CA MET A 97 -17.74 -16.60 -2.87
C MET A 97 -17.21 -17.57 -3.94
N LEU A 98 -15.92 -17.86 -3.91
CA LEU A 98 -15.24 -18.74 -4.86
C LEU A 98 -15.03 -20.17 -4.32
N ASP A 99 -15.47 -20.44 -3.10
CA ASP A 99 -15.25 -21.71 -2.40
C ASP A 99 -13.77 -22.11 -2.31
N ILE A 100 -12.91 -21.12 -2.02
CA ILE A 100 -11.47 -21.31 -1.77
C ILE A 100 -11.11 -20.87 -0.36
N THR A 101 -9.99 -21.35 0.15
CA THR A 101 -9.39 -20.97 1.42
C THR A 101 -8.53 -19.71 1.29
N LEU A 102 -8.20 -19.08 2.42
CA LEU A 102 -7.21 -18.00 2.44
C LEU A 102 -5.82 -18.50 2.02
N GLN A 103 -5.48 -19.74 2.35
CA GLN A 103 -4.21 -20.34 1.96
C GLN A 103 -4.09 -20.44 0.43
N GLU A 104 -5.11 -20.96 -0.25
CA GLU A 104 -5.15 -21.04 -1.72
C GLU A 104 -5.18 -19.65 -2.37
N PHE A 105 -5.77 -18.65 -1.71
CA PHE A 105 -5.72 -17.27 -2.19
C PHE A 105 -4.28 -16.76 -2.26
N PHE A 106 -3.48 -16.98 -1.22
CA PHE A 106 -2.08 -16.54 -1.13
C PHE A 106 -1.06 -17.53 -1.73
N ASP A 107 -1.49 -18.72 -2.16
CA ASP A 107 -0.67 -19.64 -2.94
C ASP A 107 -0.59 -19.17 -4.40
N ASP A 108 0.22 -18.13 -4.60
CA ASP A 108 0.55 -17.53 -5.90
C ASP A 108 2.01 -17.07 -5.85
N ASP A 109 2.72 -17.20 -6.97
CA ASP A 109 4.14 -16.85 -7.04
C ASP A 109 4.40 -15.37 -6.71
N LYS A 110 3.41 -14.49 -6.91
CA LYS A 110 3.45 -13.09 -6.49
C LYS A 110 3.72 -12.91 -4.99
N PHE A 111 3.36 -13.88 -4.15
CA PHE A 111 3.55 -13.82 -2.69
C PHE A 111 4.76 -14.61 -2.17
N LYS A 112 5.53 -15.26 -3.06
CA LYS A 112 6.66 -16.13 -2.67
C LYS A 112 8.02 -15.41 -2.59
N GLU A 113 8.10 -14.17 -3.06
CA GLU A 113 9.33 -13.36 -2.96
C GLU A 113 9.63 -13.03 -1.49
N LYS A 114 10.86 -13.34 -1.05
CA LYS A 114 11.37 -12.86 0.23
C LYS A 114 11.68 -11.36 0.08
N ASN A 115 11.10 -10.55 0.97
CA ASN A 115 11.64 -9.22 1.23
C ASN A 115 13.12 -9.43 1.65
N VAL A 116 14.05 -8.95 0.81
CA VAL A 116 15.51 -8.97 1.08
C VAL A 116 15.85 -7.80 1.99
#